data_AF-A0A958LG78-F1
#
_entry.id   AF-A0A958LG78-F1
#
_cell.length_a   1.000
_cell.length_b   1.000
_cell.length_c   1.000
_cell.angle_alpha   90.00
_cell.angle_beta   90.00
_cell.angle_gamma   90.00
#
_symmetry.space_group_name_H-M   'P 1'
#
loop_
_entity.id
_entity.type
_entity.pdbx_description
1 polymer ?
#
loop_
_entity_poly.entity_id
_entity_poly.type
_entity_poly.pdbx_seq_one_letter_code
_entity_poly.pdbx_strand_id
1 'polypeptide(L)'
;MNPLSSTYRLQLGAGVDFESARKLLPYLDRLGISHLYLSPIMTALPGSSHGYDVADINTVSVERGGEPLFRKLVSDARDRGMGVIVDFVPNHMATSHHNPYWFALLRGGASSPFADWFDVVWRKSGRRRRIELPVLGKTLREALNAGEIHVEPSSQGLVARYYEHRFPVSAHTLLELAQERAAHQGVPALPWEAPQATKLLDKLVSGEASNNQQRSWSQFNQMVFPEHRDEQTCSWISWLN
;
A
#
# COMPACT_ATOMS: atom_id res chain seq x y z
N MET A 1 34.20 -7.74 18.04
CA MET A 1 33.68 -6.45 17.55
C MET A 1 34.31 -5.36 18.40
N ASN A 2 34.78 -4.30 17.78
CA ASN A 2 35.42 -3.17 18.43
C ASN A 2 34.39 -2.41 19.28
N PRO A 3 34.79 -1.79 20.40
CA PRO A 3 33.91 -0.90 21.14
C PRO A 3 33.48 0.28 20.26
N LEU A 4 32.30 0.84 20.53
CA LEU A 4 31.82 2.03 19.84
C LEU A 4 32.75 3.22 20.14
N SER A 5 33.46 3.71 19.13
CA SER A 5 34.36 4.86 19.22
C SER A 5 34.10 5.92 18.14
N SER A 6 33.67 5.49 16.95
CA SER A 6 33.36 6.36 15.81
C SER A 6 32.27 5.75 14.93
N THR A 7 31.39 6.61 14.39
CA THR A 7 30.35 6.22 13.44
C THR A 7 30.58 6.86 12.08
N TYR A 8 30.18 6.17 11.01
CA TYR A 8 30.15 6.74 9.66
C TYR A 8 28.74 6.64 9.08
N ARG A 9 28.10 7.80 8.82
CA ARG A 9 26.74 7.85 8.28
C ARG A 9 26.74 7.52 6.79
N LEU A 10 25.97 6.51 6.41
CA LEU A 10 25.70 6.14 5.02
C LEU A 10 24.24 6.46 4.70
N GLN A 11 24.04 7.35 3.73
CA GLN A 11 22.74 7.63 3.13
C GLN A 11 22.48 6.59 2.06
N LEU A 12 21.62 5.62 2.37
CA LEU A 12 21.17 4.63 1.40
C LEU A 12 20.11 5.29 0.49
N GLY A 13 20.15 4.99 -0.81
CA GLY A 13 19.28 5.59 -1.82
C GLY A 13 20.09 6.25 -2.93
N ALA A 14 19.43 6.72 -3.99
CA ALA A 14 20.08 7.38 -5.14
C ALA A 14 21.29 6.60 -5.71
N GLY A 15 21.17 5.26 -5.79
CA GLY A 15 22.22 4.37 -6.29
C GLY A 15 23.17 3.79 -5.23
N VAL A 16 23.00 4.12 -3.95
CA VAL A 16 23.74 3.50 -2.83
C VAL A 16 22.87 2.46 -2.13
N ASP A 17 23.19 1.19 -2.35
CA ASP A 17 22.53 0.01 -1.78
C ASP A 17 23.44 -0.72 -0.76
N PHE A 18 22.99 -1.86 -0.21
CA PHE A 18 23.78 -2.62 0.76
C PHE A 18 25.06 -3.22 0.15
N GLU A 19 25.09 -3.53 -1.16
CA GLU A 19 26.30 -4.02 -1.82
C GLU A 19 27.34 -2.89 -1.97
N SER A 20 26.87 -1.68 -2.29
CA SER A 20 27.71 -0.48 -2.32
C SER A 20 28.29 -0.19 -0.94
N ALA A 21 27.47 -0.28 0.12
CA ALA A 21 27.94 -0.16 1.49
C ALA A 21 28.97 -1.25 1.87
N ARG A 22 28.76 -2.51 1.44
CA ARG A 22 29.72 -3.62 1.63
C ARG A 22 31.07 -3.29 1.00
N LYS A 23 31.07 -2.77 -0.24
CA LYS A 23 32.30 -2.42 -0.97
C LYS A 23 33.09 -1.30 -0.30
N LEU A 24 32.47 -0.47 0.54
CA LEU A 24 33.15 0.57 1.32
C LEU A 24 33.82 0.04 2.60
N LEU A 25 33.43 -1.14 3.10
CA LEU A 25 33.97 -1.69 4.35
C LEU A 25 35.51 -1.71 4.42
N PRO A 26 36.26 -2.16 3.39
CA PRO A 26 37.72 -2.16 3.47
C PRO A 26 38.33 -0.75 3.61
N TYR A 27 37.69 0.26 3.05
CA TYR A 27 38.13 1.65 3.18
C TYR A 27 37.81 2.19 4.59
N LEU A 28 36.59 1.95 5.08
CA LEU A 28 36.14 2.44 6.38
C LEU A 28 36.90 1.78 7.54
N ASP A 29 37.26 0.51 7.40
CA ASP A 29 38.13 -0.23 8.31
C ASP A 29 39.53 0.41 8.40
N ARG A 30 40.18 0.69 7.26
CA ARG A 30 41.47 1.41 7.23
C ARG A 30 41.38 2.83 7.78
N LEU A 31 40.25 3.49 7.61
CA LEU A 31 39.99 4.83 8.16
C LEU A 31 39.84 4.80 9.70
N GLY A 32 39.63 3.63 10.30
CA GLY A 32 39.44 3.47 11.75
C GLY A 32 37.98 3.65 12.21
N ILE A 33 37.01 3.47 11.32
CA ILE A 33 35.59 3.54 11.66
C ILE A 33 35.19 2.30 12.47
N SER A 34 34.60 2.50 13.66
CA SER A 34 34.15 1.37 14.49
C SER A 34 32.77 0.85 14.07
N HIS A 35 31.86 1.73 13.64
CA HIS A 35 30.47 1.39 13.34
C HIS A 35 29.97 2.08 12.08
N LEU A 36 29.27 1.35 11.21
CA LEU A 36 28.41 1.97 10.21
C LEU A 36 27.17 2.54 10.89
N TYR A 37 26.72 3.71 10.44
CA TYR A 37 25.42 4.26 10.78
C TYR A 37 24.60 4.35 9.49
N LEU A 38 23.65 3.44 9.30
CA LEU A 38 22.82 3.39 8.10
C LEU A 38 21.56 4.25 8.26
N SER A 39 21.15 4.93 7.19
CA SER A 39 19.80 5.48 7.06
C SER A 39 18.72 4.37 7.12
N PRO A 40 17.43 4.71 7.22
CA PRO A 40 16.37 3.71 7.36
C PRO A 40 16.40 2.63 6.27
N ILE A 41 16.28 1.37 6.70
CA ILE A 41 16.43 0.19 5.85
C ILE A 41 15.10 -0.49 5.49
N MET A 42 14.02 -0.13 6.20
CA MET A 42 12.69 -0.70 5.94
C MET A 42 12.18 -0.27 4.57
N THR A 43 11.21 -1.01 4.04
CA THR A 43 10.56 -0.69 2.77
C THR A 43 9.87 0.67 2.86
N ALA A 44 10.39 1.63 2.09
CA ALA A 44 9.83 2.96 1.91
C ALA A 44 9.01 3.03 0.61
N LEU A 45 8.51 4.23 0.25
CA LEU A 45 7.89 4.41 -1.06
C LEU A 45 8.87 4.09 -2.19
N PRO A 46 8.36 3.57 -3.33
CA PRO A 46 9.20 3.31 -4.49
C PRO A 46 10.00 4.54 -4.91
N GLY A 47 11.30 4.36 -5.14
CA GLY A 47 12.21 5.44 -5.53
C GLY A 47 12.61 6.39 -4.39
N SER A 48 12.25 6.11 -3.14
CA SER A 48 12.65 6.93 -1.99
C SER A 48 14.18 7.01 -1.85
N SER A 49 14.70 8.24 -1.88
CA SER A 49 16.14 8.49 -1.72
C SER A 49 16.61 8.52 -0.27
N HIS A 50 15.69 8.46 0.71
CA HIS A 50 16.01 8.69 2.13
C HIS A 50 15.44 7.63 3.07
N GLY A 51 14.31 7.00 2.74
CA GLY A 51 13.72 5.89 3.49
C GLY A 51 12.89 6.24 4.73
N TYR A 52 12.60 7.53 4.96
CA TYR A 52 11.80 7.97 6.12
C TYR A 52 10.29 7.86 5.88
N ASP A 53 9.89 7.82 4.62
CA ASP A 53 8.55 7.56 4.13
C ASP A 53 8.25 6.06 4.10
N VAL A 54 8.31 5.41 5.27
CA VAL A 54 8.13 3.97 5.44
C VAL A 54 6.75 3.53 4.97
N ALA A 55 6.70 2.58 4.03
CA ALA A 55 5.48 1.98 3.50
C ALA A 55 5.19 0.62 4.15
N ASP A 56 6.23 -0.15 4.46
CA ASP A 56 6.10 -1.42 5.16
C ASP A 56 7.21 -1.60 6.22
N ILE A 57 6.77 -1.79 7.47
CA ILE A 57 7.64 -1.96 8.64
C ILE A 57 8.16 -3.39 8.81
N ASN A 58 7.57 -4.37 8.10
CA ASN A 58 7.90 -5.79 8.26
C ASN A 58 8.97 -6.27 7.28
N THR A 59 9.39 -5.44 6.34
CA THR A 59 10.31 -5.83 5.26
C THR A 59 11.49 -4.88 5.13
N VAL A 60 12.68 -5.46 4.91
CA VAL A 60 13.86 -4.70 4.50
C VAL A 60 13.73 -4.38 3.01
N SER A 61 13.99 -3.13 2.63
CA SER A 61 13.79 -2.63 1.27
C SER A 61 14.51 -3.46 0.22
N VAL A 62 13.74 -4.01 -0.72
CA VAL A 62 14.27 -4.76 -1.88
C VAL A 62 15.08 -3.84 -2.81
N GLU A 63 14.69 -2.57 -2.95
CA GLU A 63 15.44 -1.57 -3.74
C GLU A 63 16.85 -1.31 -3.16
N ARG A 64 17.05 -1.55 -1.86
CA ARG A 64 18.37 -1.49 -1.21
C ARG A 64 19.13 -2.82 -1.26
N GLY A 65 18.54 -3.84 -1.87
CA GLY A 65 19.08 -5.20 -2.01
C GLY A 65 18.51 -6.23 -1.03
N GLY A 66 17.54 -5.85 -0.21
CA GLY A 66 16.75 -6.76 0.63
C GLY A 66 17.48 -7.35 1.83
N GLU A 67 16.74 -8.12 2.61
CA GLU A 67 17.23 -8.72 3.86
C GLU A 67 18.47 -9.62 3.68
N PRO A 68 18.58 -10.49 2.65
CA PRO A 68 19.76 -11.34 2.48
C PRO A 68 21.05 -10.53 2.34
N LEU A 69 21.00 -9.45 1.56
CA LEU A 69 22.17 -8.60 1.34
C LEU A 69 22.49 -7.74 2.57
N PHE A 70 21.48 -7.26 3.28
CA PHE A 70 21.67 -6.59 4.57
C PHE A 70 22.37 -7.51 5.59
N ARG A 71 21.94 -8.77 5.70
CA ARG A 71 22.61 -9.77 6.56
C ARG A 71 24.06 -9.99 6.15
N LYS A 72 24.33 -10.02 4.83
CA LYS A 72 25.69 -10.12 4.29
C LYS A 72 26.55 -8.89 4.62
N LEU A 73 25.99 -7.68 4.56
CA LEU A 73 26.66 -6.45 4.99
C LEU A 73 27.03 -6.51 6.48
N VAL A 74 26.09 -6.94 7.32
CA VAL A 74 26.32 -7.08 8.77
C VAL A 74 27.40 -8.13 9.06
N SER A 75 27.40 -9.27 8.35
CA SER A 75 28.43 -10.29 8.50
C SER A 75 29.83 -9.77 8.13
N ASP A 76 29.99 -9.22 6.93
CA ASP A 76 31.28 -8.71 6.46
C ASP A 76 31.80 -7.54 7.32
N ALA A 77 30.92 -6.71 7.87
CA ALA A 77 31.29 -5.67 8.83
C ALA A 77 31.84 -6.29 10.12
N ARG A 78 31.16 -7.32 10.65
CA ARG A 78 31.57 -8.02 11.88
C ARG A 78 32.89 -8.75 11.73
N ASP A 79 33.16 -9.34 10.56
CA ASP A 79 34.44 -10.01 10.25
C ASP A 79 35.63 -9.02 10.32
N ARG A 80 35.36 -7.72 10.16
CA ARG A 80 36.33 -6.62 10.32
C ARG A 80 36.33 -6.00 11.71
N GLY A 81 35.59 -6.59 12.64
CA GLY A 81 35.39 -6.02 13.97
C GLY A 81 34.50 -4.78 14.00
N MET A 82 33.84 -4.40 12.90
CA MET A 82 32.94 -3.25 12.84
C MET A 82 31.51 -3.61 13.30
N GLY A 83 30.81 -2.65 13.88
CA GLY A 83 29.37 -2.74 14.17
C GLY A 83 28.49 -2.04 13.13
N VAL A 84 27.18 -2.24 13.23
CA VAL A 84 26.18 -1.60 12.37
C VAL A 84 25.06 -1.04 13.24
N ILE A 85 24.80 0.26 13.10
CA ILE A 85 23.69 0.99 13.71
C ILE A 85 22.71 1.34 12.59
N VAL A 86 21.43 1.11 12.83
CA VAL A 86 20.36 1.36 11.86
C VAL A 86 19.45 2.46 12.41
N ASP A 87 19.22 3.48 11.58
CA ASP A 87 18.21 4.50 11.83
C ASP A 87 16.79 3.91 11.73
N PHE A 88 15.91 4.24 12.67
CA PHE A 88 14.57 3.67 12.77
C PHE A 88 13.52 4.78 12.93
N VAL A 89 12.37 4.59 12.26
CA VAL A 89 11.31 5.61 12.13
C VAL A 89 10.02 5.11 12.80
N PRO A 90 9.90 5.21 14.13
CA PRO A 90 8.73 4.68 14.85
C PRO A 90 7.51 5.58 14.78
N ASN A 91 7.70 6.87 14.49
CA ASN A 91 6.66 7.87 14.70
C ASN A 91 5.61 7.92 13.57
N HIS A 92 6.00 7.65 12.33
CA HIS A 92 5.14 7.88 11.17
C HIS A 92 5.37 6.85 10.06
N MET A 93 4.38 6.76 9.17
CA MET A 93 4.43 5.97 7.93
C MET A 93 3.92 6.83 6.77
N ALA A 94 4.26 6.44 5.54
CA ALA A 94 3.83 7.14 4.34
C ALA A 94 2.32 7.01 4.08
N THR A 95 1.64 8.11 3.76
CA THR A 95 0.22 8.17 3.42
C THR A 95 -0.03 7.96 1.91
N SER A 96 0.42 6.82 1.39
CA SER A 96 0.34 6.48 -0.05
C SER A 96 -0.39 5.16 -0.28
N HIS A 97 -0.82 4.92 -1.53
CA HIS A 97 -1.42 3.65 -1.95
C HIS A 97 -0.43 2.46 -1.90
N HIS A 98 0.88 2.75 -1.89
CA HIS A 98 1.92 1.76 -1.65
C HIS A 98 2.03 1.32 -0.18
N ASN A 99 1.45 2.06 0.77
CA ASN A 99 1.37 1.63 2.16
C ASN A 99 0.09 0.80 2.36
N PRO A 100 0.19 -0.54 2.54
CA PRO A 100 -0.98 -1.41 2.63
C PRO A 100 -1.83 -1.13 3.88
N TYR A 101 -1.22 -0.71 4.99
CA TYR A 101 -1.92 -0.41 6.24
C TYR A 101 -2.77 0.85 6.11
N TRP A 102 -2.20 1.90 5.51
CA TRP A 102 -2.92 3.14 5.20
C TRP A 102 -4.05 2.89 4.19
N PHE A 103 -3.79 2.10 3.15
CA PHE A 103 -4.80 1.77 2.16
C PHE A 103 -5.95 0.94 2.75
N ALA A 104 -5.64 -0.01 3.65
CA ALA A 104 -6.66 -0.76 4.38
C ALA A 104 -7.47 0.13 5.33
N LEU A 105 -6.84 1.09 6.01
CA LEU A 105 -7.52 2.12 6.81
C LEU A 105 -8.51 2.93 5.97
N LEU A 106 -8.09 3.46 4.81
CA LEU A 106 -8.97 4.24 3.94
C LEU A 106 -10.15 3.41 3.43
N ARG A 107 -9.95 2.11 3.19
CA ARG A 107 -11.00 1.19 2.73
C ARG A 107 -12.02 0.86 3.81
N GLY A 108 -11.54 0.46 4.98
CA GLY A 108 -12.36 -0.03 6.10
C GLY A 108 -12.83 1.07 7.05
N GLY A 109 -12.28 2.28 6.92
CA GLY A 109 -12.51 3.38 7.85
C GLY A 109 -12.21 2.95 9.29
N ALA A 110 -13.07 3.40 10.22
CA ALA A 110 -12.90 3.13 11.64
C ALA A 110 -13.18 1.67 12.06
N SER A 111 -13.54 0.79 11.11
CA SER A 111 -13.65 -0.65 11.32
C SER A 111 -12.44 -1.41 10.78
N SER A 112 -11.45 -0.72 10.20
CA SER A 112 -10.20 -1.34 9.76
C SER A 112 -9.43 -1.90 10.96
N PRO A 113 -8.77 -3.06 10.83
CA PRO A 113 -7.87 -3.58 11.86
C PRO A 113 -6.66 -2.65 12.10
N PHE A 114 -6.38 -1.72 11.19
CA PHE A 114 -5.32 -0.73 11.29
C PHE A 114 -5.82 0.65 11.76
N ALA A 115 -7.08 0.78 12.20
CA ALA A 115 -7.64 2.05 12.66
C ALA A 115 -6.81 2.70 13.78
N ASP A 116 -6.36 1.89 14.75
CA ASP A 116 -5.59 2.37 15.91
C ASP A 116 -4.08 2.45 15.63
N TRP A 117 -3.62 2.10 14.42
CA TRP A 117 -2.21 2.26 14.03
C TRP A 117 -1.88 3.71 13.62
N PHE A 118 -2.91 4.49 13.29
CA PHE A 118 -2.77 5.87 12.84
C PHE A 118 -3.52 6.79 13.80
N ASP A 119 -2.91 7.94 14.11
CA ASP A 119 -3.57 8.98 14.91
C ASP A 119 -4.57 9.76 14.04
N VAL A 120 -5.80 9.26 13.95
CA VAL A 120 -6.84 9.77 13.06
C VAL A 120 -7.89 10.59 13.80
N VAL A 121 -8.08 11.84 13.37
CA VAL A 121 -9.23 12.66 13.75
C VAL A 121 -10.43 12.32 12.87
N TRP A 122 -11.34 11.50 13.40
CA TRP A 122 -12.55 11.09 12.68
C TRP A 122 -13.59 12.21 12.59
N ARG A 123 -13.98 12.61 11.38
CA ARG A 123 -15.05 13.58 11.15
C ARG A 123 -16.38 12.87 10.87
N LYS A 124 -17.46 13.38 11.47
CA LYS A 124 -18.82 12.89 11.19
C LYS A 124 -19.28 13.36 9.82
N SER A 125 -19.83 12.46 9.02
CA SER A 125 -20.46 12.76 7.73
C SER A 125 -21.69 11.88 7.57
N GLY A 126 -22.86 12.43 7.87
CA GLY A 126 -24.10 11.67 8.02
C GLY A 126 -23.95 10.58 9.08
N ARG A 127 -24.26 9.33 8.72
CA ARG A 127 -24.08 8.15 9.59
C ARG A 127 -22.66 7.57 9.59
N ARG A 128 -21.73 8.14 8.81
CA ARG A 128 -20.36 7.62 8.64
C ARG A 128 -19.31 8.48 9.33
N ARG A 129 -18.16 7.88 9.60
CA ARG A 129 -16.92 8.58 9.98
C ARG A 129 -16.00 8.64 8.77
N ARG A 130 -15.39 9.79 8.52
CA ARG A 130 -14.50 10.02 7.37
C ARG A 130 -13.17 10.60 7.83
N ILE A 131 -12.16 10.35 7.00
CA ILE A 131 -10.85 10.99 7.06
C ILE A 131 -10.85 12.08 5.97
N GLU A 132 -10.40 13.28 6.32
CA GLU A 132 -10.24 14.37 5.37
C GLU A 132 -8.82 14.32 4.80
N LEU A 133 -8.71 14.22 3.46
CA LEU A 133 -7.44 14.16 2.76
C LEU A 133 -7.27 15.42 1.90
N PRO A 134 -6.39 16.37 2.27
CA PRO A 134 -6.20 17.62 1.54
C PRO A 134 -5.28 17.41 0.32
N VAL A 135 -5.71 16.57 -0.62
CA VAL A 135 -4.93 16.16 -1.80
C VAL A 135 -5.39 16.82 -3.10
N LEU A 136 -6.57 17.45 -3.10
CA LEU A 136 -7.12 18.09 -4.29
C LEU A 136 -6.54 19.50 -4.45
N GLY A 137 -6.11 19.85 -5.67
CA GLY A 137 -5.68 21.21 -6.01
C GLY A 137 -6.84 22.20 -6.19
N LYS A 138 -8.08 21.74 -6.12
CA LYS A 138 -9.33 22.51 -6.30
C LYS A 138 -10.48 21.87 -5.52
N THR A 139 -11.68 22.43 -5.57
CA THR A 139 -12.82 21.81 -4.89
C THR A 139 -13.18 20.46 -5.50
N LEU A 140 -13.76 19.55 -4.70
CA LEU A 140 -14.22 18.24 -5.19
C LEU A 140 -15.18 18.36 -6.39
N ARG A 141 -16.07 19.36 -6.36
CA ARG A 141 -17.05 19.59 -7.43
C ARG A 141 -16.34 19.95 -8.74
N GLU A 142 -15.36 20.85 -8.69
CA GLU A 142 -14.61 21.27 -9.87
C GLU A 142 -13.78 20.11 -10.45
N ALA A 143 -13.11 19.33 -9.58
CA ALA A 143 -12.34 18.16 -10.01
C ALA A 143 -13.22 17.10 -10.69
N LEU A 144 -14.42 16.85 -10.16
CA LEU A 144 -15.40 15.94 -10.78
C LEU A 144 -15.90 16.48 -12.13
N ASN A 145 -16.28 17.76 -12.20
CA ASN A 145 -16.75 18.38 -13.44
C ASN A 145 -15.68 18.41 -14.53
N ALA A 146 -14.41 18.53 -14.14
CA ALA A 146 -13.27 18.46 -15.05
C ALA A 146 -12.87 17.03 -15.46
N GLY A 147 -13.54 16.00 -14.90
CA GLY A 147 -13.21 14.59 -15.17
C GLY A 147 -11.85 14.14 -14.60
N GLU A 148 -11.26 14.91 -13.68
CA GLU A 148 -9.95 14.61 -13.09
C GLU A 148 -10.00 13.46 -12.09
N ILE A 149 -11.21 13.13 -11.60
CA ILE A 149 -11.46 12.01 -10.70
C ILE A 149 -12.26 10.96 -11.44
N HIS A 150 -11.70 9.76 -11.56
CA HIS A 150 -12.35 8.60 -12.17
C HIS A 150 -12.15 7.35 -11.32
N VAL A 151 -13.07 6.39 -11.45
CA VAL A 151 -12.97 5.10 -10.79
C VAL A 151 -12.43 4.09 -11.79
N GLU A 152 -11.38 3.36 -11.41
CA GLU A 152 -10.75 2.34 -12.24
C GLU A 152 -10.46 1.06 -11.43
N PRO A 153 -10.41 -0.11 -12.07
CA PRO A 153 -9.91 -1.32 -11.44
C PRO A 153 -8.40 -1.27 -11.21
N SER A 154 -7.92 -1.97 -10.18
CA SER A 154 -6.49 -2.15 -9.88
C SER A 154 -6.23 -3.51 -9.24
N SER A 155 -4.97 -3.90 -9.09
CA SER A 155 -4.56 -5.08 -8.33
C SER A 155 -4.99 -5.03 -6.86
N GLN A 156 -5.30 -3.85 -6.33
CA GLN A 156 -5.80 -3.66 -4.97
C GLN A 156 -7.34 -3.52 -4.95
N GLY A 157 -8.06 -3.84 -6.03
CA GLY A 157 -9.51 -3.66 -6.19
C GLY A 157 -9.88 -2.33 -6.87
N LEU A 158 -11.15 -1.91 -6.77
CA LEU A 158 -11.60 -0.63 -7.34
C LEU A 158 -11.00 0.56 -6.59
N VAL A 159 -10.48 1.51 -7.36
CA VAL A 159 -9.84 2.72 -6.83
C VAL A 159 -10.41 3.97 -7.47
N ALA A 160 -10.59 5.02 -6.69
CA ALA A 160 -10.74 6.37 -7.20
C ALA A 160 -9.35 6.94 -7.46
N ARG A 161 -9.13 7.41 -8.69
CA ARG A 161 -7.87 7.99 -9.13
C ARG A 161 -8.01 9.49 -9.32
N TYR A 162 -7.01 10.24 -8.85
CA TYR A 162 -6.85 11.67 -9.07
C TYR A 162 -5.37 11.91 -9.40
N TYR A 163 -5.05 12.11 -10.68
CA TYR A 163 -3.67 12.09 -11.19
C TYR A 163 -2.90 10.83 -10.76
N GLU A 164 -1.81 10.95 -10.03
CA GLU A 164 -1.03 9.84 -9.45
C GLU A 164 -1.64 9.26 -8.17
N HIS A 165 -2.55 9.99 -7.51
CA HIS A 165 -3.17 9.52 -6.28
C HIS A 165 -4.20 8.42 -6.56
N ARG A 166 -4.17 7.39 -5.72
CA ARG A 166 -5.11 6.26 -5.76
C ARG A 166 -5.71 6.08 -4.37
N PHE A 167 -7.04 6.00 -4.31
CA PHE A 167 -7.79 5.81 -3.07
C PHE A 167 -8.69 4.59 -3.21
N PRO A 168 -8.79 3.71 -2.20
CA PRO A 168 -9.64 2.53 -2.29
C PRO A 168 -11.12 2.93 -2.27
N VAL A 169 -11.93 2.27 -3.09
CA VAL A 169 -13.39 2.35 -2.95
C VAL A 169 -13.82 1.37 -1.85
N SER A 170 -14.57 1.86 -0.86
CA SER A 170 -15.05 1.01 0.23
C SER A 170 -16.08 -0.01 -0.28
N ALA A 171 -16.07 -1.22 0.27
CA ALA A 171 -17.05 -2.25 -0.05
C ALA A 171 -18.50 -1.78 0.24
N HIS A 172 -18.69 -0.96 1.27
CA HIS A 172 -20.00 -0.39 1.60
C HIS A 172 -20.52 0.53 0.48
N THR A 173 -19.65 1.36 -0.10
CA THR A 173 -19.98 2.19 -1.27
C THR A 173 -20.32 1.33 -2.48
N LEU A 174 -19.57 0.26 -2.74
CA LEU A 174 -19.85 -0.64 -3.87
C LEU A 174 -21.21 -1.32 -3.74
N LEU A 175 -21.61 -1.66 -2.53
CA LEU A 175 -22.91 -2.27 -2.26
C LEU A 175 -24.06 -1.30 -2.41
N GLU A 176 -23.92 -0.08 -1.89
CA GLU A 176 -24.95 0.96 -2.07
C GLU A 176 -25.17 1.26 -3.55
N LEU A 177 -24.08 1.46 -4.32
CA LEU A 177 -24.17 1.68 -5.76
C LEU A 177 -24.88 0.52 -6.48
N ALA A 178 -24.63 -0.70 -6.05
CA ALA A 178 -25.27 -1.87 -6.65
C ALA A 178 -26.73 -2.02 -6.26
N GLN A 179 -27.09 -1.69 -5.02
CA GLN A 179 -28.48 -1.67 -4.57
C GLN A 179 -29.27 -0.59 -5.30
N GLU A 180 -28.72 0.62 -5.43
CA GLU A 180 -29.31 1.72 -6.19
C GLU A 180 -29.51 1.33 -7.66
N ARG A 181 -28.50 0.69 -8.27
CA ARG A 181 -28.57 0.25 -9.67
C ARG A 181 -29.56 -0.90 -9.87
N ALA A 182 -29.61 -1.86 -8.94
CA ALA A 182 -30.59 -2.95 -8.97
C ALA A 182 -32.02 -2.39 -8.90
N ALA A 183 -32.27 -1.45 -7.98
CA ALA A 183 -33.54 -0.76 -7.87
C ALA A 183 -33.89 0.03 -9.15
N HIS A 184 -32.93 0.74 -9.74
CA HIS A 184 -33.13 1.48 -10.99
C HIS A 184 -33.45 0.58 -12.20
N GLN A 185 -32.89 -0.63 -12.24
CA GLN A 185 -33.10 -1.60 -13.32
C GLN A 185 -34.29 -2.55 -13.05
N GLY A 186 -34.93 -2.46 -11.88
CA GLY A 186 -36.04 -3.35 -11.51
C GLY A 186 -35.63 -4.81 -11.30
N VAL A 187 -34.35 -5.06 -11.02
CA VAL A 187 -33.82 -6.41 -10.75
C VAL A 187 -33.69 -6.63 -9.23
N PRO A 188 -33.84 -7.88 -8.74
CA PRO A 188 -33.68 -8.17 -7.32
C PRO A 188 -32.33 -7.69 -6.79
N ALA A 189 -32.34 -7.00 -5.65
CA ALA A 189 -31.11 -6.61 -4.98
C ALA A 189 -30.28 -7.87 -4.67
N LEU A 190 -28.96 -7.73 -4.72
CA LEU A 190 -28.09 -8.83 -4.30
C LEU A 190 -28.45 -9.28 -2.87
N PRO A 191 -28.39 -10.60 -2.58
CA PRO A 191 -28.72 -11.14 -1.27
C PRO A 191 -27.63 -10.88 -0.22
N TRP A 192 -26.68 -9.95 -0.45
CA TRP A 192 -25.54 -9.75 0.43
C TRP A 192 -25.71 -8.55 1.37
N GLU A 193 -25.59 -8.82 2.66
CA GLU A 193 -25.35 -7.82 3.70
C GLU A 193 -23.94 -7.25 3.55
N ALA A 194 -23.72 -6.01 4.01
CA ALA A 194 -22.44 -5.32 3.79
C ALA A 194 -21.18 -6.04 4.29
N PRO A 195 -21.19 -6.71 5.46
CA PRO A 195 -20.07 -7.53 5.90
C PRO A 195 -19.79 -8.74 4.99
N GLN A 196 -20.82 -9.32 4.36
CA GLN A 196 -20.69 -10.51 3.51
C GLN A 196 -20.07 -10.15 2.15
N ALA A 197 -20.52 -9.05 1.56
CA ALA A 197 -19.96 -8.54 0.32
C ALA A 197 -18.55 -7.96 0.49
N THR A 198 -18.23 -7.36 1.65
CA THR A 198 -16.84 -6.97 1.98
C THR A 198 -15.92 -8.20 2.01
N LYS A 199 -16.30 -9.25 2.74
CA LYS A 199 -15.53 -10.52 2.77
C LYS A 199 -15.43 -11.19 1.40
N LEU A 200 -16.45 -11.08 0.57
CA LEU A 200 -16.44 -11.60 -0.79
C LEU A 200 -15.48 -10.82 -1.68
N LEU A 201 -15.53 -9.48 -1.63
CA LEU A 201 -14.59 -8.59 -2.33
C LEU A 201 -13.15 -8.86 -1.89
N ASP A 202 -12.90 -8.99 -0.59
CA ASP A 202 -11.58 -9.32 -0.05
C ASP A 202 -11.09 -10.67 -0.57
N LYS A 203 -11.95 -11.69 -0.58
CA LYS A 203 -11.64 -13.02 -1.15
C LYS A 203 -11.41 -13.00 -2.66
N LEU A 204 -12.11 -12.16 -3.40
CA LEU A 204 -11.92 -12.03 -4.85
C LEU A 204 -10.61 -11.33 -5.17
N VAL A 205 -10.26 -10.29 -4.41
CA VAL A 205 -8.99 -9.57 -4.52
C VAL A 205 -7.81 -10.45 -4.07
N SER A 206 -7.98 -11.27 -3.02
CA SER A 206 -6.94 -12.20 -2.55
C SER A 206 -6.82 -13.49 -3.37
N GLY A 207 -7.73 -13.74 -4.32
CA GLY A 207 -7.78 -14.98 -5.10
C GLY A 207 -8.30 -16.20 -4.33
N GLU A 208 -8.81 -16.01 -3.11
CA GLU A 208 -9.34 -17.07 -2.23
C GLU A 208 -10.85 -17.30 -2.39
N ALA A 209 -11.50 -16.58 -3.30
CA ALA A 209 -12.92 -16.74 -3.58
C ALA A 209 -13.20 -18.10 -4.23
N SER A 210 -14.20 -18.82 -3.70
CA SER A 210 -14.65 -20.08 -4.28
C SER A 210 -15.29 -19.87 -5.67
N ASN A 211 -15.38 -20.92 -6.49
CA ASN A 211 -16.02 -20.83 -7.80
C ASN A 211 -17.46 -20.29 -7.75
N ASN A 212 -18.24 -20.63 -6.71
CA ASN A 212 -19.58 -20.07 -6.53
C ASN A 212 -19.54 -18.58 -6.21
N GLN A 213 -18.58 -18.15 -5.38
CA GLN A 213 -18.35 -16.75 -5.03
C GLN A 213 -17.91 -15.91 -6.23
N GLN A 214 -17.04 -16.46 -7.09
CA GLN A 214 -16.63 -15.85 -8.35
C GLN A 214 -17.80 -15.68 -9.33
N ARG A 215 -18.64 -16.72 -9.51
CA ARG A 215 -19.85 -16.65 -10.36
C ARG A 215 -20.84 -15.59 -9.87
N SER A 216 -21.09 -15.59 -8.56
CA SER A 216 -21.91 -14.61 -7.86
C SER A 216 -21.42 -13.18 -8.09
N TRP A 217 -20.11 -12.94 -7.97
CA TRP A 217 -19.51 -11.64 -8.28
C TRP A 217 -19.61 -11.25 -9.74
N SER A 218 -19.46 -12.21 -10.64
CA SER A 218 -19.56 -11.95 -12.07
C SER A 218 -20.97 -11.50 -12.48
N GLN A 219 -22.01 -12.13 -11.91
CA GLN A 219 -23.39 -11.68 -12.05
C GLN A 219 -23.60 -10.27 -11.51
N PHE A 220 -23.01 -9.95 -10.35
CA PHE A 220 -23.02 -8.60 -9.81
C PHE A 220 -22.37 -7.59 -10.76
N ASN A 221 -21.18 -7.91 -11.27
CA ASN A 221 -20.43 -7.01 -12.12
C ASN A 221 -21.17 -6.73 -13.44
N GLN A 222 -21.84 -7.74 -14.00
CA GLN A 222 -22.71 -7.57 -15.18
C GLN A 222 -23.91 -6.66 -14.91
N MET A 223 -24.50 -6.74 -13.72
CA MET A 223 -25.61 -5.87 -13.31
C MET A 223 -25.14 -4.41 -13.12
N VAL A 224 -23.95 -4.25 -12.53
CA VAL A 224 -23.37 -2.94 -12.22
C VAL A 224 -22.64 -2.29 -13.40
N PHE A 225 -22.20 -3.04 -14.40
CA PHE A 225 -21.50 -2.54 -15.59
C PHE A 225 -21.97 -3.25 -16.88
N PRO A 226 -23.21 -3.02 -17.33
CA PRO A 226 -23.89 -3.78 -18.38
C PRO A 226 -23.39 -3.50 -19.81
N GLU A 227 -22.51 -2.52 -20.01
CA GLU A 227 -21.90 -2.21 -21.31
C GLU A 227 -20.71 -3.13 -21.63
N HIS A 228 -20.30 -3.97 -20.67
CA HIS A 228 -19.28 -5.00 -20.84
C HIS A 228 -19.93 -6.38 -20.99
N ARG A 229 -20.68 -6.55 -22.09
CA ARG A 229 -21.69 -7.60 -22.21
C ARG A 229 -21.22 -8.98 -22.66
N ASP A 230 -20.03 -9.16 -23.22
CA ASP A 230 -19.67 -10.46 -23.80
C ASP A 230 -18.33 -11.07 -23.36
N GLU A 231 -18.49 -12.33 -22.94
CA GLU A 231 -17.57 -13.48 -22.94
C GLU A 231 -16.25 -13.39 -22.19
N GLN A 232 -16.36 -13.40 -20.86
CA GLN A 232 -15.92 -14.53 -20.02
C GLN A 232 -15.97 -14.06 -18.57
N THR A 233 -16.92 -14.58 -17.80
CA THR A 233 -17.14 -14.25 -16.39
C THR A 233 -16.03 -14.73 -15.44
N CYS A 234 -14.95 -15.31 -15.98
CA CYS A 234 -13.66 -15.58 -15.33
C CYS A 234 -12.44 -14.97 -16.07
N SER A 235 -12.62 -14.03 -17.02
CA SER A 235 -11.52 -13.48 -17.87
C SER A 235 -10.94 -12.13 -17.47
N TRP A 236 -11.12 -11.67 -16.22
CA TRP A 236 -10.26 -10.59 -15.72
C TRP A 236 -8.77 -10.99 -15.75
N ILE A 237 -8.48 -12.30 -15.81
CA ILE A 237 -7.14 -12.89 -15.94
C ILE A 237 -6.66 -13.05 -17.40
N SER A 238 -7.50 -13.01 -18.44
CA SER A 238 -7.02 -13.18 -19.84
C SER A 238 -6.82 -11.86 -20.61
N TRP A 239 -7.06 -10.71 -19.97
CA TRP A 239 -6.49 -9.42 -20.37
C TRP A 239 -5.02 -9.26 -19.93
N LEU A 240 -4.39 -10.32 -19.40
CA LEU A 240 -3.00 -10.39 -18.91
C LEU A 240 -1.99 -10.98 -19.92
N ASN A 241 -2.25 -10.88 -21.24
CA ASN A 241 -1.23 -11.02 -22.29
C ASN A 241 -1.31 -9.83 -23.25
#